data_AF-A0A1F4YIM8-F1
#
_entry.id   AF-A0A1F4YIM8-F1
#
_cell.length_a   1.000
_cell.length_b   1.000
_cell.length_c   1.000
_cell.angle_alpha   90.00
_cell.angle_beta   90.00
_cell.angle_gamma   90.00
#
_symmetry.space_group_name_H-M   'P 1'
#
loop_
_entity.id
_entity.type
_entity.pdbx_description
1 polymer ?
#
loop_
_entity_poly.entity_id
_entity_poly.type
_entity_poly.pdbx_seq_one_letter_code
_entity_poly.pdbx_strand_id
1 'polypeptide(L)'
;MTPQDLVLNIAVNMSRLGRYSHGHQLSRVSQFLADTQNYLDQLQNFHPRFRPTYDRFLKDFLYLKSTPPDSSDWSDTAFTWASILTHRAKFA
;
A
#
# COMPACT_ATOMS: atom_id res chain seq x y z
N MET A 1 -10.38 -10.77 9.55
CA MET A 1 -10.21 -10.41 8.12
C MET A 1 -9.41 -11.52 7.45
N THR A 2 -9.75 -11.89 6.22
CA THR A 2 -8.93 -12.81 5.43
C THR A 2 -7.67 -12.10 4.90
N PRO A 3 -6.62 -12.83 4.48
CA PRO A 3 -5.47 -12.22 3.80
C PRO A 3 -5.89 -11.41 2.57
N GLN A 4 -6.88 -11.89 1.81
CA GLN A 4 -7.46 -11.14 0.69
C GLN A 4 -8.07 -9.81 1.13
N ASP A 5 -8.87 -9.79 2.21
CA ASP A 5 -9.46 -8.54 2.74
C ASP A 5 -8.38 -7.55 3.19
N LEU A 6 -7.32 -8.04 3.85
CA LEU A 6 -6.20 -7.22 4.29
C LEU A 6 -5.49 -6.59 3.10
N VAL A 7 -5.20 -7.35 2.05
CA VAL A 7 -4.56 -6.83 0.83
C VAL A 7 -5.45 -5.83 0.11
N LEU A 8 -6.77 -6.03 0.09
CA LEU A 8 -7.70 -5.05 -0.46
C LEU A 8 -7.73 -3.75 0.36
N ASN A 9 -7.71 -3.84 1.69
CA ASN A 9 -7.63 -2.65 2.55
C ASN A 9 -6.31 -1.88 2.36
N ILE A 10 -5.19 -2.60 2.23
CA ILE A 10 -3.90 -2.00 1.85
C ILE A 10 -4.04 -1.29 0.50
N ALA A 11 -4.60 -1.94 -0.52
CA ALA A 11 -4.79 -1.35 -1.85
C ALA A 11 -5.63 -0.06 -1.81
N VAL A 12 -6.71 -0.04 -1.03
CA VAL A 12 -7.54 1.15 -0.81
C VAL A 12 -6.72 2.27 -0.17
N ASN A 13 -5.89 1.96 0.82
CA ASN A 13 -5.03 2.95 1.45
C ASN A 13 -3.95 3.45 0.48
N MET A 14 -3.38 2.61 -0.37
CA MET A 14 -2.44 3.04 -1.41
C MET A 14 -3.08 4.05 -2.39
N SER A 15 -4.34 3.82 -2.79
CA SER A 15 -5.11 4.80 -3.60
C SER A 15 -5.31 6.13 -2.86
N ARG A 16 -5.60 6.08 -1.55
CA ARG A 16 -5.76 7.29 -0.72
C ARG A 16 -4.44 8.03 -0.57
N LEU A 17 -3.34 7.33 -0.33
CA LEU A 17 -2.00 7.88 -0.24
C LEU A 17 -1.62 8.63 -1.52
N GLY A 18 -1.78 7.99 -2.69
CA GLY A 18 -1.55 8.63 -3.99
C GLY A 18 -2.39 9.89 -4.16
N ARG A 19 -3.69 9.83 -3.85
CA ARG A 19 -4.60 10.98 -3.95
C ARG A 19 -4.20 12.14 -3.05
N TYR A 20 -3.84 11.88 -1.79
CA TYR A 20 -3.51 12.94 -0.84
C TYR A 20 -2.12 13.53 -1.07
N SER A 21 -1.16 12.71 -1.47
CA SER A 21 0.15 13.19 -1.90
C SER A 21 0.01 14.10 -3.13
N HIS A 22 -0.68 13.63 -4.18
CA HIS A 22 -0.92 14.40 -5.40
C HIS A 22 -1.70 15.70 -5.16
N GLY A 23 -2.66 15.69 -4.23
CA GLY A 23 -3.43 16.87 -3.84
C GLY A 23 -2.78 17.75 -2.76
N HIS A 24 -1.51 17.50 -2.40
CA HIS A 24 -0.76 18.19 -1.34
C HIS A 24 -1.47 18.22 0.04
N GLN A 25 -2.31 17.22 0.33
CA GLN A 25 -3.03 17.05 1.59
C GLN A 25 -2.23 16.20 2.60
N LEU A 26 -1.02 16.67 2.94
CA LEU A 26 -0.01 15.87 3.63
C LEU A 26 -0.40 15.42 5.04
N SER A 27 -1.30 16.16 5.71
CA SER A 27 -1.80 15.81 7.05
C SER A 27 -2.48 14.44 7.10
N ARG A 28 -3.07 14.00 5.98
CA ARG A 28 -3.74 12.69 5.88
C ARG A 28 -2.79 11.54 5.53
N VAL A 29 -1.62 11.84 4.96
CA VAL A 29 -0.66 10.82 4.50
C VAL A 29 -0.15 9.99 5.68
N SER A 30 0.23 10.64 6.78
CA SER A 30 0.73 9.97 7.99
C SER A 30 -0.26 8.93 8.55
N GLN A 31 -1.55 9.29 8.61
CA GLN A 31 -2.61 8.38 9.06
C GLN A 31 -2.68 7.14 8.16
N PHE A 32 -2.75 7.31 6.85
CA PHE A 32 -2.89 6.17 5.94
C PHE A 32 -1.62 5.32 5.83
N LEU A 33 -0.43 5.88 6.08
CA LEU A 33 0.80 5.09 6.23
C LEU A 33 0.73 4.21 7.48
N ALA A 34 0.26 4.75 8.61
CA ALA A 34 0.08 3.98 9.85
C ALA A 34 -0.97 2.88 9.69
N ASP A 35 -2.14 3.21 9.12
CA ASP A 35 -3.20 2.22 8.84
C ASP A 35 -2.70 1.11 7.91
N THR A 36 -1.92 1.46 6.89
CA THR A 36 -1.32 0.46 5.98
C THR A 36 -0.34 -0.46 6.69
N GLN A 37 0.49 0.08 7.59
CA GLN A 37 1.37 -0.73 8.43
C GLN A 37 0.56 -1.68 9.32
N ASN A 38 -0.52 -1.20 9.94
CA ASN A 38 -1.37 -2.04 10.78
C ASN A 38 -1.98 -3.23 10.02
N TYR A 39 -2.39 -3.03 8.76
CA TYR A 39 -2.86 -4.14 7.92
C TYR A 39 -1.72 -5.09 7.51
N LEU A 40 -0.53 -4.56 7.23
CA LEU A 40 0.66 -5.35 6.93
C LEU A 40 1.07 -6.25 8.11
N ASP A 41 1.03 -5.73 9.32
CA ASP A 41 1.40 -6.47 10.53
C ASP A 41 0.42 -7.63 10.82
N GLN A 42 -0.84 -7.46 10.42
CA GLN A 42 -1.89 -8.50 10.48
C GLN A 42 -1.81 -9.50 9.31
N LEU A 43 -1.15 -9.15 8.21
CA LEU A 43 -1.11 -9.96 7.00
C LEU A 43 -0.16 -11.15 7.20
N GLN A 44 -0.73 -12.25 7.68
CA GLN A 44 -0.05 -13.52 7.91
C GLN A 44 -0.69 -14.66 7.10
N ASN A 45 0.06 -15.73 6.85
CA ASN A 45 -0.43 -16.97 6.24
C ASN A 45 -1.09 -16.79 4.86
N PHE A 46 -0.61 -15.85 4.04
CA PHE A 46 -1.07 -15.69 2.67
C PHE A 46 -0.54 -16.79 1.74
N HIS A 47 -1.26 -17.05 0.64
CA HIS A 47 -0.91 -18.13 -0.28
C HIS A 47 0.45 -17.85 -0.98
N PRO A 48 1.32 -18.87 -1.19
CA PRO A 48 2.68 -18.67 -1.72
C PRO A 48 2.78 -17.93 -3.06
N ARG A 49 1.73 -18.01 -3.91
CA ARG A 49 1.66 -17.26 -5.17
C ARG A 49 1.63 -15.73 -5.00
N PHE A 50 1.26 -15.22 -3.83
CA PHE A 50 1.29 -13.79 -3.52
C PHE A 50 2.65 -13.32 -3.02
N ARG A 51 3.51 -14.23 -2.55
CA ARG A 51 4.81 -13.90 -1.97
C ARG A 51 5.66 -12.94 -2.81
N PRO A 52 5.83 -13.13 -4.14
CA PRO A 52 6.63 -12.21 -4.94
C PRO A 52 6.02 -10.80 -5.04
N THR A 53 4.69 -10.70 -4.98
CA THR A 53 3.99 -9.39 -4.96
C THR A 53 4.21 -8.71 -3.61
N TYR A 54 4.07 -9.45 -2.51
CA TYR A 54 4.28 -8.95 -1.16
C TYR A 54 5.70 -8.42 -0.95
N ASP A 55 6.73 -9.18 -1.34
CA ASP A 55 8.13 -8.77 -1.14
C ASP A 55 8.48 -7.49 -1.90
N ARG A 56 7.97 -7.35 -3.14
CA ARG A 56 8.14 -6.11 -3.93
C ARG A 56 7.38 -4.94 -3.31
N PHE A 57 6.15 -5.16 -2.87
CA PHE A 57 5.36 -4.13 -2.21
C PHE A 57 6.04 -3.62 -0.94
N LEU A 58 6.55 -4.51 -0.10
CA LEU A 58 7.25 -4.10 1.13
C LEU A 58 8.43 -3.18 0.85
N LYS A 59 9.22 -3.47 -0.18
CA LYS A 59 10.36 -2.62 -0.56
C LYS A 59 9.92 -1.20 -0.92
N ASP A 60 8.91 -1.08 -1.76
CA ASP A 60 8.43 0.24 -2.21
C ASP A 60 7.63 0.95 -1.11
N PHE A 61 6.91 0.22 -0.26
CA PHE A 61 6.24 0.80 0.88
C PHE A 61 7.23 1.35 1.92
N LEU A 62 8.37 0.70 2.13
CA LEU A 62 9.46 1.24 2.94
C LEU A 62 10.03 2.52 2.34
N TYR A 63 10.21 2.57 1.01
CA TYR A 63 10.56 3.80 0.30
C TYR A 63 9.55 4.92 0.62
N LEU A 64 8.26 4.67 0.41
CA LEU A 64 7.20 5.66 0.65
C LEU A 64 7.16 6.18 2.09
N LYS A 65 7.45 5.33 3.08
CA LYS A 65 7.55 5.73 4.50
C LYS A 65 8.78 6.59 4.80
N SER A 66 9.85 6.42 4.04
CA SER A 66 11.16 7.05 4.30
C SER A 66 11.38 8.35 3.51
N THR A 67 10.53 8.65 2.54
CA THR A 67 10.67 9.81 1.65
C THR A 67 9.52 10.80 1.79
N PRO A 68 9.76 12.10 1.55
CA PRO A 68 8.70 13.10 1.49
C PRO A 68 7.61 12.74 0.47
N PRO A 69 6.31 12.88 0.83
CA PRO A 69 5.18 12.53 -0.03
C PRO A 69 4.75 13.68 -0.96
N ASP A 70 5.70 14.46 -1.47
CA ASP A 70 5.46 15.69 -2.24
C ASP A 70 5.82 15.58 -3.73
N SER A 71 6.46 14.48 -4.14
CA SER A 71 6.83 14.25 -5.54
C SER A 71 5.76 13.48 -6.32
N SER A 72 5.70 13.71 -7.63
CA SER A 72 4.87 12.93 -8.55
C SER A 72 5.18 11.45 -8.46
N ASP A 73 6.46 11.09 -8.42
CA ASP A 73 6.93 9.71 -8.35
C ASP A 73 6.42 9.00 -7.10
N TRP A 74 6.32 9.72 -5.97
CA TRP A 74 5.75 9.17 -4.74
C TRP A 74 4.27 8.84 -4.95
N SER A 75 3.49 9.77 -5.51
CA SER A 75 2.06 9.57 -5.77
C SER A 75 1.79 8.46 -6.79
N ASP A 76 2.58 8.40 -7.87
CA ASP A 76 2.46 7.39 -8.92
C ASP A 76 2.83 5.99 -8.42
N THR A 77 3.85 5.90 -7.56
CA THR A 77 4.19 4.65 -6.87
C THR A 77 3.02 4.16 -6.03
N ALA A 78 2.37 5.04 -5.27
CA ALA A 78 1.22 4.68 -4.46
C ALA A 78 0.03 4.22 -5.32
N PHE A 79 -0.30 4.93 -6.41
CA PHE A 79 -1.36 4.51 -7.33
C PHE A 79 -1.07 3.18 -8.02
N THR A 80 0.18 2.98 -8.46
CA THR A 80 0.62 1.72 -9.08
C THR A 80 0.39 0.54 -8.14
N TRP A 81 0.78 0.69 -6.87
CA TRP A 81 0.56 -0.37 -5.87
C TRP A 81 -0.91 -0.58 -5.53
N ALA A 82 -1.73 0.48 -5.54
CA ALA A 82 -3.17 0.32 -5.40
C ALA A 82 -3.74 -0.63 -6.46
N SER A 83 -3.42 -0.38 -7.74
CA SER A 83 -3.89 -1.23 -8.85
C SER A 83 -3.34 -2.66 -8.78
N ILE A 84 -2.05 -2.83 -8.51
CA ILE A 84 -1.41 -4.14 -8.40
C ILE A 84 -2.06 -4.95 -7.27
N LEU A 85 -2.17 -4.38 -6.07
CA LEU A 85 -2.68 -5.08 -4.90
C LEU A 85 -4.16 -5.43 -5.05
N THR A 86 -4.98 -4.53 -5.62
CA THR A 86 -6.38 -4.85 -5.94
C THR A 86 -6.48 -6.10 -6.83
N HIS A 87 -5.68 -6.18 -7.89
CA HIS A 87 -5.73 -7.34 -8.78
C HIS A 87 -5.13 -8.61 -8.15
N ARG A 88 -4.09 -8.47 -7.31
CA ARG A 88 -3.35 -9.59 -6.73
C ARG A 88 -3.93 -10.11 -5.42
N ALA A 89 -4.88 -9.40 -4.80
CA ALA A 89 -5.54 -9.81 -3.56
C ALA A 89 -6.18 -11.21 -3.64
N LYS A 90 -6.70 -11.62 -4.81
CA LYS A 90 -7.24 -12.98 -5.02
C LYS A 90 -6.23 -14.11 -4.86
N PHE A 91 -4.94 -13.78 -4.81
CA PHE A 91 -3.86 -14.74 -4.59
C PHE A 91 -3.27 -14.66 -3.20
N ALA A 92 -3.73 -13.71 -2.37
CA ALA A 92 -3.33 -13.58 -0.98
C ALA A 92 -4.00 -14.67 -0.14
#